data_AF-A0A9D7FAT3-F1
#
_entry.id   AF-A0A9D7FAT3-F1
#
_cell.length_a   1.000
_cell.length_b   1.000
_cell.length_c   1.000
_cell.angle_alpha   90.00
_cell.angle_beta   90.00
_cell.angle_gamma   90.00
#
_symmetry.space_group_name_H-M   'P 1'
#
loop_
_entity.id
_entity.type
_entity.pdbx_description
1 polymer ?
#
loop_
_entity_poly.entity_id
_entity_poly.type
_entity_poly.pdbx_seq_one_letter_code
_entity_poly.pdbx_strand_id
1 'polypeptide(L)'
;MSTEILNKEFEVVRGQLKSYVLRITASVSDTEDIVQDTYLKASEKLGSFRGESSMKTWLFAIASNLAKDNRRAKRRWAENVTDMGKEAALSDPQFFREAMQIRITSPQGQFEIKEHIAFCFTCISKSLPLEQQISLLLKEVYEFKVPEIAQIIDTSEAMVKYYLHTGRTKMTGIFEGRCALINKTGVCHQCTELNGIFNPKQKAQEELVKIDMAKEAEKADKERLFDLRMQVVRGIDPFESGAAELQLHHLEHNRKVMESFLEKKAE
;
A
#
# COMPACT_ATOMS: atom_id res chain seq x y z
N MET A 1 -4.80 -21.96 -25.26
CA MET A 1 -3.67 -21.43 -24.46
C MET A 1 -3.26 -22.51 -23.46
N SER A 2 -1.96 -22.81 -23.31
CA SER A 2 -1.49 -23.92 -22.46
C SER A 2 -1.26 -23.47 -21.02
N THR A 3 -1.36 -24.41 -20.08
CA THR A 3 -1.04 -24.21 -18.66
C THR A 3 0.41 -23.73 -18.47
N GLU A 4 1.34 -24.17 -19.32
CA GLU A 4 2.73 -23.69 -19.29
C GLU A 4 2.86 -22.18 -19.53
N ILE A 5 2.06 -21.62 -20.45
CA ILE A 5 2.03 -20.17 -20.70
C ILE A 5 1.49 -19.45 -19.48
N LEU A 6 0.39 -19.95 -18.87
CA LEU A 6 -0.15 -19.37 -17.64
C LEU A 6 0.90 -19.36 -16.53
N ASN A 7 1.59 -20.47 -16.29
CA ASN A 7 2.58 -20.58 -15.22
C ASN A 7 3.71 -19.57 -15.41
N LYS A 8 4.24 -19.48 -16.63
CA LYS A 8 5.30 -18.53 -16.96
C LYS A 8 4.85 -17.09 -16.74
N GLU A 9 3.70 -16.71 -17.28
CA GLU A 9 3.17 -15.34 -17.15
C GLU A 9 2.81 -15.01 -15.70
N PHE A 10 2.26 -15.98 -14.95
CA PHE A 10 1.92 -15.80 -13.54
C PHE A 10 3.17 -15.54 -12.70
N GLU A 11 4.23 -16.34 -12.84
CA GLU A 11 5.47 -16.14 -12.09
C GLU A 11 6.12 -14.78 -12.40
N VAL A 12 6.05 -14.32 -13.65
CA VAL A 12 6.55 -12.97 -14.04
C VAL A 12 5.82 -11.85 -13.30
N VAL A 13 4.51 -11.98 -13.10
CA VAL A 13 3.70 -10.93 -12.44
C VAL A 13 3.48 -11.17 -10.95
N ARG A 14 3.87 -12.33 -10.40
CA ARG A 14 3.54 -12.77 -9.05
C ARG A 14 3.98 -11.78 -7.97
N GLY A 15 5.19 -11.24 -8.08
CA GLY A 15 5.69 -10.22 -7.14
C GLY A 15 4.84 -8.96 -7.14
N GLN A 16 4.53 -8.42 -8.33
CA GLN A 16 3.65 -7.24 -8.47
C GLN A 16 2.24 -7.54 -7.95
N LEU A 17 1.71 -8.74 -8.21
CA LEU A 17 0.40 -9.17 -7.72
C LEU A 17 0.37 -9.25 -6.18
N LYS A 18 1.41 -9.82 -5.56
CA LYS A 18 1.55 -9.93 -4.10
C LYS A 18 1.59 -8.55 -3.45
N SER A 19 2.45 -7.66 -3.96
CA SER A 19 2.51 -6.26 -3.49
C SER A 19 1.18 -5.53 -3.71
N TYR A 20 0.50 -5.75 -4.83
CA TYR A 20 -0.77 -5.10 -5.15
C TYR A 20 -1.87 -5.50 -4.16
N VAL A 21 -2.02 -6.80 -3.94
CA VAL A 21 -3.02 -7.34 -3.02
C VAL A 21 -2.71 -6.92 -1.58
N LEU A 22 -1.44 -6.94 -1.15
CA LEU A 22 -1.06 -6.46 0.18
C LEU A 22 -1.47 -5.00 0.39
N ARG A 23 -1.30 -4.14 -0.61
CA ARG A 23 -1.67 -2.72 -0.50
C ARG A 23 -3.18 -2.51 -0.37
N ILE A 24 -3.99 -3.48 -0.80
CA ILE A 24 -5.45 -3.46 -0.63
C ILE A 24 -5.85 -4.03 0.73
N THR A 25 -5.32 -5.21 1.09
CA THR A 25 -5.74 -5.99 2.26
C THR A 25 -5.08 -5.50 3.55
N ALA A 26 -3.85 -5.00 3.47
CA ALA A 26 -2.95 -4.75 4.60
C ALA A 26 -2.74 -5.99 5.50
N SER A 27 -2.84 -7.19 4.93
CA SER A 27 -2.74 -8.47 5.64
C SER A 27 -1.90 -9.43 4.80
N VAL A 28 -0.81 -9.95 5.36
CA VAL A 28 0.07 -10.90 4.66
C VAL A 28 -0.68 -12.21 4.38
N SER A 29 -1.41 -12.74 5.37
CA SER A 29 -2.20 -13.97 5.21
C SER A 29 -3.26 -13.82 4.11
N ASP A 30 -4.09 -12.77 4.16
CA ASP A 30 -5.11 -12.53 3.12
C ASP A 30 -4.44 -12.38 1.74
N THR A 31 -3.24 -11.80 1.69
CA THR A 31 -2.49 -11.61 0.45
C THR A 31 -2.06 -12.93 -0.16
N GLU A 32 -1.50 -13.82 0.64
CA GLU A 32 -1.01 -15.12 0.17
C GLU A 32 -2.18 -15.99 -0.32
N ASP A 33 -3.27 -16.01 0.43
CA ASP A 33 -4.51 -16.71 0.05
C ASP A 33 -5.07 -16.18 -1.28
N ILE A 34 -5.24 -14.86 -1.42
CA ILE A 34 -5.78 -14.25 -2.64
C ILE A 34 -4.86 -14.48 -3.85
N VAL A 35 -3.53 -14.41 -3.68
CA VAL A 35 -2.58 -14.67 -4.78
C VAL A 35 -2.67 -16.12 -5.23
N GLN A 36 -2.75 -17.07 -4.28
CA GLN A 36 -2.94 -18.48 -4.59
C GLN A 36 -4.28 -18.73 -5.30
N ASP A 37 -5.38 -18.20 -4.76
CA ASP A 37 -6.71 -18.31 -5.36
C ASP A 37 -6.77 -17.68 -6.76
N THR A 38 -6.00 -16.60 -6.98
CA THR A 38 -5.88 -15.98 -8.31
C THR A 38 -5.32 -16.98 -9.32
N TYR A 39 -4.23 -17.67 -8.97
CA TYR A 39 -3.65 -18.69 -9.84
C TYR A 39 -4.62 -19.85 -10.09
N LEU A 40 -5.26 -20.38 -9.03
CA LEU A 40 -6.21 -21.48 -9.14
C LEU A 40 -7.39 -21.13 -10.06
N LYS A 41 -7.99 -19.95 -9.86
CA LYS A 41 -9.08 -19.46 -10.71
C LYS A 41 -8.63 -19.19 -12.14
N ALA A 42 -7.42 -18.67 -12.34
CA ALA A 42 -6.88 -18.46 -13.68
C ALA A 42 -6.64 -19.79 -14.40
N SER A 43 -6.14 -20.81 -13.70
CA SER A 43 -5.94 -22.15 -14.25
C SER A 43 -7.26 -22.81 -14.64
N GLU A 44 -8.27 -22.73 -13.77
CA GLU A 44 -9.62 -23.25 -14.04
C GLU A 44 -10.27 -22.55 -15.25
N LYS A 45 -10.11 -21.23 -15.33
CA LYS A 45 -10.76 -20.40 -16.37
C LYS A 45 -9.91 -20.18 -17.61
N LEU A 46 -8.75 -20.84 -17.73
CA LEU A 46 -7.80 -20.60 -18.81
C LEU A 46 -8.42 -20.79 -20.20
N GLY A 47 -9.30 -21.79 -20.34
CA GLY A 47 -10.03 -22.05 -21.58
C GLY A 47 -11.01 -20.94 -21.99
N SER A 48 -11.42 -20.09 -21.05
CA SER A 48 -12.32 -18.95 -21.31
C SER A 48 -11.60 -17.65 -21.65
N PHE A 49 -10.27 -17.61 -21.53
CA PHE A 49 -9.49 -16.43 -21.87
C PHE A 49 -9.46 -16.22 -23.38
N ARG A 50 -10.09 -15.14 -23.84
CA ARG A 50 -10.25 -14.81 -25.27
C ARG A 50 -9.10 -14.00 -25.87
N GLY A 51 -8.12 -13.57 -25.07
CA GLY A 51 -7.01 -12.73 -25.55
C GLY A 51 -7.40 -11.28 -25.87
N GLU A 52 -8.55 -10.81 -25.37
CA GLU A 52 -9.02 -9.43 -25.52
C GLU A 52 -8.27 -8.44 -24.61
N SER A 53 -7.47 -8.95 -23.67
CA SER A 53 -6.57 -8.21 -22.81
C SER A 53 -5.25 -8.97 -22.64
N SER A 54 -4.24 -8.36 -22.04
CA SER A 54 -3.02 -9.09 -21.69
C SER A 54 -3.29 -10.10 -20.56
N MET A 55 -2.47 -11.14 -20.46
CA MET A 55 -2.53 -12.08 -19.32
C MET A 55 -2.37 -11.35 -18.00
N LYS A 56 -1.46 -10.37 -17.93
CA LYS A 56 -1.27 -9.50 -16.75
C LYS A 56 -2.56 -8.79 -16.36
N THR A 57 -3.24 -8.14 -17.32
CA THR A 57 -4.52 -7.45 -17.07
C THR A 57 -5.58 -8.42 -16.55
N TRP A 58 -5.66 -9.61 -17.12
CA TRP A 58 -6.62 -10.63 -16.70
C TRP A 58 -6.34 -11.19 -15.29
N LEU A 59 -5.08 -11.48 -14.96
CA LEU A 59 -4.68 -11.92 -13.63
C LEU A 59 -4.97 -10.84 -12.56
N PHE A 60 -4.68 -9.58 -12.88
CA PHE A 60 -5.03 -8.46 -11.98
C PHE A 60 -6.55 -8.28 -11.85
N ALA A 61 -7.34 -8.56 -12.88
CA ALA A 61 -8.81 -8.55 -12.79
C ALA A 61 -9.32 -9.62 -11.82
N ILE A 62 -8.80 -10.84 -11.90
CA ILE A 62 -9.15 -11.94 -10.98
C ILE A 62 -8.75 -11.56 -9.55
N ALA A 63 -7.51 -11.12 -9.32
CA ALA A 63 -7.04 -10.72 -7.99
C ALA A 63 -7.82 -9.54 -7.41
N SER A 64 -8.17 -8.55 -8.25
CA SER A 64 -8.98 -7.40 -7.83
C SER A 64 -10.37 -7.82 -7.37
N ASN A 65 -11.00 -8.79 -8.05
CA ASN A 65 -12.30 -9.30 -7.64
C ASN A 65 -12.21 -10.05 -6.30
N LEU A 66 -11.23 -10.93 -6.13
CA LEU A 66 -10.98 -11.63 -4.86
C LEU A 66 -10.68 -10.66 -3.71
N ALA A 67 -9.82 -9.68 -3.94
CA ALA A 67 -9.49 -8.66 -2.94
C ALA A 67 -10.69 -7.76 -2.62
N LYS A 68 -11.54 -7.44 -3.62
CA LYS A 68 -12.79 -6.72 -3.39
C LYS A 68 -13.74 -7.50 -2.50
N ASP A 69 -13.92 -8.79 -2.77
CA ASP A 69 -14.80 -9.66 -1.98
C ASP A 69 -14.30 -9.81 -0.55
N ASN A 70 -12.99 -10.02 -0.34
CA ASN A 70 -12.37 -10.03 1.00
C ASN A 70 -12.61 -8.71 1.76
N ARG A 71 -12.58 -7.57 1.06
CA ARG A 71 -12.71 -6.24 1.66
C ARG A 71 -14.14 -5.77 1.86
N ARG A 72 -15.11 -6.22 1.06
CA ARG A 72 -16.52 -5.80 1.16
C ARG A 72 -17.14 -6.10 2.53
N ALA A 73 -16.67 -7.16 3.19
CA ALA A 73 -17.07 -7.51 4.55
C ALA A 73 -16.43 -6.60 5.64
N LYS A 74 -15.42 -5.80 5.29
CA LYS A 74 -14.62 -5.01 6.24
C LYS A 74 -14.94 -3.52 6.12
N ARG A 75 -15.06 -2.82 7.26
CA ARG A 75 -15.25 -1.35 7.28
C ARG A 75 -13.97 -0.62 6.80
N ARG A 76 -14.14 0.59 6.27
CA ARG A 76 -13.01 1.46 5.87
C ARG A 76 -12.20 1.88 7.09
N TRP A 77 -10.90 2.08 6.90
CA TRP A 77 -10.04 2.60 7.96
C TRP A 77 -10.26 4.10 8.17
N ALA A 78 -9.91 4.59 9.35
CA ALA A 78 -9.91 6.01 9.62
C ALA A 78 -8.68 6.68 8.99
N GLU A 79 -8.79 7.96 8.63
CA GLU A 79 -7.67 8.73 8.03
C GLU A 79 -6.48 8.90 9.00
N ASN A 80 -6.74 8.84 10.31
CA ASN A 80 -5.75 8.89 11.38
C ASN A 80 -5.27 7.51 11.84
N VAL A 81 -5.42 6.46 11.02
CA VAL A 81 -5.00 5.09 11.35
C VAL A 81 -3.56 5.00 11.84
N THR A 82 -2.63 5.74 11.23
CA THR A 82 -1.22 5.73 11.64
C THR A 82 -1.03 6.28 13.05
N ASP A 83 -1.83 7.26 13.46
CA ASP A 83 -1.76 7.86 14.80
C ASP A 83 -2.36 6.93 15.84
N MET A 84 -3.49 6.29 15.52
CA MET A 84 -4.09 5.25 16.36
C MET A 84 -3.14 4.06 16.54
N GLY A 85 -2.47 3.64 15.47
CA GLY A 85 -1.45 2.61 15.50
C GLY A 85 -0.28 2.98 16.41
N LYS A 86 0.23 4.21 16.30
CA LYS A 86 1.27 4.75 17.18
C LYS A 86 0.83 4.76 18.65
N GLU A 87 -0.37 5.24 18.95
CA GLU A 87 -0.89 5.31 20.32
C GLU A 87 -1.02 3.91 20.94
N ALA A 88 -1.54 2.94 20.18
CA ALA A 88 -1.60 1.55 20.59
C ALA A 88 -0.20 0.95 20.80
N ALA A 89 0.76 1.24 19.91
CA ALA A 89 2.14 0.77 20.04
C ALA A 89 2.81 1.32 21.32
N LEU A 90 2.61 2.60 21.64
CA LEU A 90 3.14 3.24 22.85
C LEU A 90 2.65 2.59 24.15
N SER A 91 1.51 1.91 24.12
CA SER A 91 0.96 1.17 25.26
C SER A 91 1.23 -0.34 25.21
N ASP A 92 1.96 -0.83 24.20
CA ASP A 92 2.31 -2.24 24.01
C ASP A 92 3.84 -2.46 24.05
N PRO A 93 4.40 -2.86 25.20
CA PRO A 93 5.80 -3.21 25.30
C PRO A 93 6.23 -4.40 24.43
N GLN A 94 5.31 -5.30 24.07
CA GLN A 94 5.62 -6.45 23.22
C GLN A 94 5.88 -6.00 21.79
N PHE A 95 5.07 -5.08 21.26
CA PHE A 95 5.28 -4.47 19.94
C PHE A 95 6.71 -3.94 19.77
N PHE A 96 7.21 -3.16 20.74
CA PHE A 96 8.56 -2.60 20.66
C PHE A 96 9.66 -3.67 20.75
N ARG A 97 9.48 -4.70 21.59
CA ARG A 97 10.44 -5.80 21.69
C ARG A 97 10.57 -6.53 20.36
N GLU A 98 9.45 -6.82 19.71
CA GLU A 98 9.42 -7.49 18.40
C GLU A 98 10.08 -6.62 17.32
N ALA A 99 9.71 -5.35 17.22
CA ALA A 99 10.29 -4.44 16.23
C ALA A 99 11.82 -4.30 16.40
N MET A 100 12.30 -4.21 17.64
CA MET A 100 13.74 -4.18 17.92
C MET A 100 14.44 -5.50 17.64
N GLN A 101 13.78 -6.63 17.90
CA GLN A 101 14.31 -7.94 17.55
C GLN A 101 14.48 -8.08 16.04
N ILE A 102 13.44 -7.74 15.25
CA ILE A 102 13.47 -7.73 13.78
C ILE A 102 14.66 -6.90 13.29
N ARG A 103 14.81 -5.67 13.81
CA ARG A 103 15.93 -4.78 13.45
C ARG A 103 17.31 -5.41 13.68
N ILE A 104 17.47 -6.20 14.74
CA ILE A 104 18.76 -6.78 15.13
C ILE A 104 19.05 -8.06 14.35
N THR A 105 18.03 -8.89 14.10
CA THR A 105 18.24 -10.24 13.56
C THR A 105 17.94 -10.37 12.08
N SER A 106 17.20 -9.44 11.48
CA SER A 106 16.78 -9.51 10.09
C SER A 106 17.60 -8.58 9.19
N PRO A 107 18.11 -9.09 8.05
CA PRO A 107 18.62 -8.24 6.97
C PRO A 107 17.57 -7.26 6.42
N GLN A 108 16.28 -7.60 6.53
CA GLN A 108 15.14 -6.78 6.11
C GLN A 108 14.52 -5.99 7.28
N GLY A 109 15.23 -5.89 8.40
CA GLY A 109 14.81 -5.17 9.60
C GLY A 109 15.28 -3.71 9.67
N GLN A 110 15.90 -3.19 8.60
CA GLN A 110 16.35 -1.79 8.60
C GLN A 110 15.13 -0.86 8.67
N PHE A 111 15.32 0.34 9.23
CA PHE A 111 14.33 1.40 9.08
C PHE A 111 14.80 2.39 8.03
N GLU A 112 13.94 2.60 7.03
CA GLU A 112 14.16 3.54 5.95
C GLU A 112 12.92 4.42 5.79
N ILE A 113 13.13 5.73 5.62
CA ILE A 113 12.02 6.69 5.56
C ILE A 113 11.15 6.45 4.32
N LYS A 114 11.72 5.99 3.20
CA LYS A 114 10.99 5.71 1.95
C LYS A 114 10.01 4.55 2.11
N GLU A 115 10.40 3.51 2.82
CA GLU A 115 9.59 2.33 3.13
C GLU A 115 8.48 2.72 4.11
N HIS A 116 8.77 3.58 5.09
CA HIS A 116 7.73 4.13 5.95
C HIS A 116 6.75 5.05 5.19
N ILE A 117 7.20 5.80 4.17
CA ILE A 117 6.31 6.55 3.26
C ILE A 117 5.38 5.59 2.51
N ALA A 118 5.90 4.47 2.01
CA ALA A 118 5.11 3.44 1.35
C ALA A 118 4.10 2.77 2.30
N PHE A 119 4.50 2.51 3.54
CA PHE A 119 3.63 2.02 4.62
C PHE A 119 2.49 3.00 4.93
N CYS A 120 2.81 4.29 5.09
CA CYS A 120 1.82 5.33 5.33
C CYS A 120 0.78 5.38 4.23
N PHE A 121 1.22 5.30 2.96
CA PHE A 121 0.32 5.26 1.81
C PHE A 121 -0.61 4.04 1.85
N THR A 122 -0.06 2.85 2.10
CA THR A 122 -0.87 1.63 2.23
C THR A 122 -1.95 1.79 3.31
N CYS A 123 -1.58 2.27 4.50
CA CYS A 123 -2.52 2.45 5.59
C CYS A 123 -3.61 3.48 5.27
N ILE A 124 -3.21 4.68 4.83
CA ILE A 124 -4.14 5.80 4.60
C ILE A 124 -5.05 5.52 3.40
N SER A 125 -4.55 4.87 2.35
CA SER A 125 -5.37 4.54 1.17
C SER A 125 -6.60 3.67 1.49
N LYS A 126 -6.59 2.96 2.63
CA LYS A 126 -7.72 2.13 3.10
C LYS A 126 -8.87 2.95 3.70
N SER A 127 -8.71 4.26 3.87
CA SER A 127 -9.80 5.18 4.21
C SER A 127 -10.65 5.56 2.99
N LEU A 128 -10.14 5.33 1.78
CA LEU A 128 -10.87 5.58 0.55
C LEU A 128 -11.98 4.55 0.31
N PRO A 129 -13.05 4.92 -0.42
CA PRO A 129 -13.84 3.96 -1.18
C PRO A 129 -12.94 2.99 -1.96
N LEU A 130 -13.33 1.72 -1.99
CA LEU A 130 -12.48 0.64 -2.49
C LEU A 130 -12.09 0.81 -3.96
N GLU A 131 -13.03 1.28 -4.78
CA GLU A 131 -12.84 1.55 -6.19
C GLU A 131 -11.84 2.70 -6.43
N GLN A 132 -11.83 3.72 -5.56
CA GLN A 132 -10.85 4.80 -5.59
C GLN A 132 -9.46 4.28 -5.20
N GLN A 133 -9.38 3.49 -4.12
CA GLN A 133 -8.13 2.87 -3.67
C GLN A 133 -7.50 2.02 -4.78
N ILE A 134 -8.29 1.11 -5.35
CA ILE A 134 -7.82 0.20 -6.39
C ILE A 134 -7.41 0.96 -7.66
N SER A 135 -8.23 1.92 -8.11
CA SER A 135 -7.92 2.69 -9.31
C SER A 135 -6.58 3.43 -9.17
N LEU A 136 -6.35 4.07 -8.01
CA LEU A 136 -5.08 4.74 -7.72
C LEU A 136 -3.90 3.77 -7.73
N LEU A 137 -4.01 2.62 -7.06
CA LEU A 137 -2.94 1.62 -7.05
C LEU A 137 -2.59 1.16 -8.47
N LEU A 138 -3.60 0.75 -9.24
CA LEU A 138 -3.39 0.25 -10.60
C LEU A 138 -2.76 1.31 -11.50
N LYS A 139 -3.18 2.58 -11.39
CA LYS A 139 -2.67 3.66 -12.24
C LYS A 139 -1.29 4.15 -11.82
N GLU A 140 -1.12 4.47 -10.54
CA GLU A 140 0.03 5.25 -10.05
C GLU A 140 1.19 4.35 -9.60
N VAL A 141 0.89 3.12 -9.15
CA VAL A 141 1.89 2.17 -8.64
C VAL A 141 2.21 1.09 -9.67
N TYR A 142 1.20 0.52 -10.33
CA TYR A 142 1.37 -0.60 -11.27
C TYR A 142 1.29 -0.20 -12.75
N GLU A 143 1.13 1.10 -13.00
CA GLU A 143 1.24 1.75 -14.32
C GLU A 143 0.28 1.23 -15.41
N PHE A 144 -0.87 0.68 -15.01
CA PHE A 144 -1.92 0.30 -15.95
C PHE A 144 -2.53 1.53 -16.64
N LYS A 145 -2.94 1.35 -17.89
CA LYS A 145 -3.68 2.36 -18.66
C LYS A 145 -5.15 2.36 -18.24
N VAL A 146 -5.82 3.50 -18.40
CA VAL A 146 -7.24 3.67 -18.04
C VAL A 146 -8.16 2.58 -18.65
N PRO A 147 -8.02 2.19 -19.94
CA PRO A 147 -8.80 1.09 -20.50
C PRO A 147 -8.55 -0.26 -19.81
N GLU A 148 -7.31 -0.56 -19.42
CA GLU A 148 -6.97 -1.79 -18.70
C GLU A 148 -7.54 -1.77 -17.29
N ILE A 149 -7.48 -0.64 -16.60
CA ILE A 149 -8.08 -0.47 -15.27
C ILE A 149 -9.59 -0.68 -15.34
N ALA A 150 -10.25 -0.12 -16.36
CA ALA A 150 -11.69 -0.28 -16.58
C ALA A 150 -12.07 -1.76 -16.72
N GLN A 151 -11.26 -2.55 -17.44
CA GLN A 151 -11.40 -4.00 -17.53
C GLN A 151 -11.12 -4.71 -16.19
N ILE A 152 -10.07 -4.30 -15.46
CA ILE A 152 -9.66 -4.94 -14.19
C ILE A 152 -10.74 -4.81 -13.11
N ILE A 153 -11.34 -3.63 -12.97
CA ILE A 153 -12.33 -3.38 -11.91
C ILE A 153 -13.79 -3.52 -12.38
N ASP A 154 -13.99 -3.85 -13.65
CA ASP A 154 -15.30 -4.02 -14.31
C ASP A 154 -16.18 -2.76 -14.25
N THR A 155 -15.71 -1.69 -14.90
CA THR A 155 -16.42 -0.41 -14.98
C THR A 155 -16.09 0.34 -16.26
N SER A 156 -16.66 1.53 -16.47
CA SER A 156 -16.35 2.36 -17.64
C SER A 156 -15.05 3.18 -17.45
N GLU A 157 -14.36 3.51 -18.54
CA GLU A 157 -13.20 4.41 -18.48
C GLU A 157 -13.53 5.77 -17.85
N ALA A 158 -14.76 6.27 -18.05
CA ALA A 158 -15.23 7.50 -17.45
C ALA A 158 -15.27 7.38 -15.91
N MET A 159 -15.77 6.25 -15.39
CA MET A 159 -15.76 5.97 -13.95
C MET A 159 -14.35 5.83 -13.40
N VAL A 160 -13.44 5.17 -14.14
CA VAL A 160 -12.02 5.10 -13.74
C VAL A 160 -11.41 6.50 -13.60
N LYS A 161 -11.61 7.38 -14.60
CA LYS A 161 -11.11 8.77 -14.54
C LYS A 161 -11.68 9.52 -13.35
N TYR A 162 -12.97 9.32 -13.05
CA TYR A 162 -13.61 9.89 -11.87
C TYR A 162 -13.01 9.35 -10.56
N TYR A 163 -12.80 8.04 -10.43
CA TYR A 163 -12.19 7.43 -9.25
C TYR A 163 -10.75 7.88 -9.03
N LEU A 164 -9.97 8.00 -10.11
CA LEU A 164 -8.61 8.54 -10.05
C LEU A 164 -8.61 9.98 -9.57
N HIS A 165 -9.43 10.84 -10.17
CA HIS A 165 -9.52 12.24 -9.78
C HIS A 165 -9.94 12.40 -8.32
N THR A 166 -11.07 11.80 -7.92
CA THR A 166 -11.60 11.94 -6.56
C THR A 166 -10.74 11.27 -5.50
N GLY A 167 -10.19 10.09 -5.80
CA GLY A 167 -9.27 9.39 -4.91
C GLY A 167 -7.99 10.21 -4.68
N ARG A 168 -7.42 10.74 -5.76
CA ARG A 168 -6.22 11.58 -5.70
C ARG A 168 -6.46 12.84 -4.90
N THR A 169 -7.53 13.59 -5.19
CA THR A 169 -7.91 14.79 -4.41
C THR A 169 -8.04 14.50 -2.92
N LYS A 170 -8.67 13.37 -2.55
CA LYS A 170 -8.76 12.95 -1.15
C LYS A 170 -7.40 12.67 -0.54
N MET A 171 -6.57 11.85 -1.19
CA MET A 171 -5.27 11.48 -0.64
C MET A 171 -4.33 12.69 -0.54
N THR A 172 -4.33 13.57 -1.54
CA THR A 172 -3.60 14.85 -1.50
C THR A 172 -4.05 15.68 -0.29
N GLY A 173 -5.36 15.84 -0.09
CA GLY A 173 -5.90 16.58 1.07
C GLY A 173 -5.53 15.97 2.42
N ILE A 174 -5.59 14.63 2.55
CA ILE A 174 -5.20 13.93 3.79
C ILE A 174 -3.71 14.12 4.08
N PHE A 175 -2.84 13.90 3.09
CA PHE A 175 -1.40 14.05 3.31
C PHE A 175 -1.01 15.49 3.59
N GLU A 176 -1.58 16.44 2.87
CA GLU A 176 -1.36 17.86 3.12
C GLU A 176 -1.73 18.25 4.55
N GLY A 177 -2.88 17.78 5.04
CA GLY A 177 -3.36 18.12 6.39
C GLY A 177 -2.61 17.41 7.52
N ARG A 178 -1.87 16.34 7.22
CA ARG A 178 -1.30 15.45 8.26
C ARG A 178 0.22 15.27 8.20
N CYS A 179 0.82 15.20 7.03
CA CYS A 179 2.20 14.72 6.89
C CYS A 179 3.21 15.85 7.10
N ALA A 180 3.94 15.81 8.23
CA ALA A 180 4.93 16.82 8.57
C ALA A 180 6.14 16.86 7.61
N LEU A 181 6.33 15.80 6.80
CA LEU A 181 7.40 15.77 5.79
C LEU A 181 7.16 16.74 4.63
N ILE A 182 5.90 17.04 4.32
CA ILE A 182 5.54 17.89 3.17
C ILE A 182 4.85 19.19 3.58
N ASN A 183 4.30 19.25 4.80
CA ASN A 183 3.69 20.45 5.34
C ASN A 183 4.16 20.65 6.79
N LYS A 184 4.78 21.80 7.09
CA LYS A 184 5.29 22.14 8.43
C LYS A 184 4.22 22.19 9.52
N THR A 185 2.95 22.34 9.16
CA THR A 185 1.82 22.30 10.11
C THR A 185 1.18 20.92 10.23
N GLY A 186 1.68 19.93 9.48
CA GLY A 186 1.24 18.54 9.57
C GLY A 186 1.50 17.94 10.95
N VAL A 187 0.54 17.18 11.47
CA VAL A 187 0.57 16.61 12.83
C VAL A 187 1.34 15.30 12.96
N CYS A 188 1.63 14.61 11.86
CA CYS A 188 2.30 13.31 11.85
C CYS A 188 3.79 13.44 11.60
N HIS A 189 4.60 13.10 12.60
CA HIS A 189 6.07 13.15 12.60
C HIS A 189 6.74 11.76 12.58
N GLN A 190 5.99 10.70 12.26
CA GLN A 190 6.48 9.32 12.42
C GLN A 190 7.74 9.02 11.63
N CYS A 191 7.90 9.61 10.43
CA CYS A 191 9.12 9.44 9.62
C CYS A 191 10.38 9.88 10.37
N THR A 192 10.35 11.03 11.05
CA THR A 192 11.48 11.56 11.80
C THR A 192 11.63 10.89 13.17
N GLU A 193 10.52 10.60 13.85
CA GLU A 193 10.52 9.92 15.15
C GLU A 193 11.08 8.50 15.05
N LEU A 194 10.58 7.70 14.11
CA LEU A 194 11.07 6.34 13.89
C LEU A 194 12.53 6.35 13.40
N ASN A 195 12.93 7.29 12.54
CA ASN A 195 14.34 7.41 12.19
C ASN A 195 15.23 7.65 13.42
N GLY A 196 14.79 8.49 14.37
CA GLY A 196 15.52 8.72 15.62
C GLY A 196 15.63 7.47 16.50
N ILE A 197 14.57 6.65 16.53
CA ILE A 197 14.52 5.40 17.31
C ILE A 197 15.43 4.33 16.68
N PHE A 198 15.27 4.09 15.37
CA PHE A 198 15.91 2.96 14.69
C PHE A 198 17.31 3.30 14.16
N ASN A 199 17.60 4.58 13.89
CA ASN A 199 18.88 5.06 13.33
C ASN A 199 19.51 6.16 14.21
N PRO A 200 19.82 5.92 15.50
CA PRO A 200 20.23 6.96 16.45
C PRO A 200 21.57 7.65 16.12
N LYS A 201 22.39 7.06 15.24
CA LYS A 201 23.65 7.66 14.76
C LYS A 201 23.48 8.50 13.48
N GLN A 202 22.34 8.42 12.81
CA GLN A 202 22.04 9.19 11.60
C GLN A 202 21.25 10.45 11.96
N LYS A 203 21.53 11.57 11.29
CA LYS A 203 20.72 12.77 11.45
C LYS A 203 19.52 12.69 10.51
N ALA A 204 18.31 12.79 11.05
CA ALA A 204 17.08 12.72 10.26
C ALA A 204 17.07 13.72 9.08
N GLN A 205 17.58 14.93 9.29
CA GLN A 205 17.64 15.94 8.23
C GLN A 205 18.53 15.52 7.03
N GLU A 206 19.59 14.76 7.28
CA GLU A 206 20.49 14.26 6.22
C GLU A 206 19.78 13.19 5.36
N GLU A 207 18.98 12.32 5.97
CA GLU A 207 18.17 11.34 5.25
C GLU A 207 17.02 11.98 4.47
N LEU A 208 16.36 12.99 5.03
CA LEU A 208 15.28 13.71 4.34
C LEU A 208 15.77 14.39 3.06
N VAL A 209 16.99 14.91 3.04
CA VAL A 209 17.60 15.53 1.84
C VAL A 209 17.86 14.50 0.73
N LYS A 210 17.71 13.18 0.97
CA LYS A 210 17.76 12.14 -0.08
C LYS A 210 16.38 11.82 -0.68
N ILE A 211 15.33 12.48 -0.21
CA ILE A 211 13.95 12.22 -0.61
C ILE A 211 13.42 13.46 -1.34
N ASP A 212 13.19 13.34 -2.65
CA ASP A 212 12.73 14.45 -3.48
C ASP A 212 11.43 15.08 -2.98
N MET A 213 10.50 14.26 -2.48
CA MET A 213 9.28 14.75 -1.82
C MET A 213 9.55 15.69 -0.64
N ALA A 214 10.57 15.40 0.18
CA ALA A 214 10.91 16.25 1.33
C ALA A 214 11.74 17.49 0.90
N LYS A 215 12.61 17.34 -0.11
CA LYS A 215 13.38 18.46 -0.68
C LYS A 215 12.50 19.50 -1.35
N GLU A 216 11.47 19.06 -2.07
CA GLU A 216 10.55 19.93 -2.83
C GLU A 216 9.42 20.49 -1.95
N ALA A 217 9.25 20.02 -0.70
CA ALA A 217 8.14 20.34 0.19
C ALA A 217 7.80 21.83 0.33
N GLU A 218 8.81 22.71 0.36
CA GLU A 218 8.58 24.16 0.54
C GLU A 218 8.18 24.89 -0.75
N LYS A 219 8.39 24.27 -1.93
CA LYS A 219 8.31 24.96 -3.23
C LYS A 219 7.30 24.33 -4.19
N ALA A 220 7.13 23.02 -4.12
CA ALA A 220 6.21 22.28 -4.96
C ALA A 220 4.77 22.46 -4.51
N ASP A 221 3.84 22.38 -5.47
CA ASP A 221 2.43 22.27 -5.13
C ASP A 221 2.07 20.86 -4.62
N LYS A 222 0.85 20.74 -4.09
CA LYS A 222 0.36 19.51 -3.45
C LYS A 222 0.27 18.34 -4.42
N GLU A 223 0.00 18.62 -5.71
CA GLU A 223 -0.10 17.60 -6.74
C GLU A 223 1.27 17.03 -7.09
N ARG A 224 2.28 17.90 -7.25
CA ARG A 224 3.68 17.51 -7.44
C ARG A 224 4.20 16.69 -6.26
N LEU A 225 3.89 17.09 -5.03
CA LEU A 225 4.28 16.34 -3.82
C LEU A 225 3.61 14.96 -3.78
N PHE A 226 2.36 14.86 -4.23
CA PHE A 226 1.69 13.57 -4.36
C PHE A 226 2.34 12.69 -5.45
N ASP A 227 2.75 13.25 -6.58
CA ASP A 227 3.49 12.51 -7.62
C ASP A 227 4.81 11.95 -7.10
N LEU A 228 5.59 12.77 -6.37
CA LEU A 228 6.84 12.33 -5.76
C LEU A 228 6.60 11.22 -4.73
N ARG A 229 5.48 11.28 -3.98
CA ARG A 229 5.06 10.17 -3.12
C ARG A 229 4.80 8.90 -3.92
N MET A 230 4.09 9.01 -5.05
CA MET A 230 3.77 7.85 -5.89
C MET A 230 5.04 7.23 -6.49
N GLN A 231 6.05 8.04 -6.82
CA GLN A 231 7.36 7.55 -7.25
C GLN A 231 8.05 6.73 -6.14
N VAL A 232 8.00 7.20 -4.88
CA VAL A 232 8.52 6.43 -3.74
C VAL A 232 7.75 5.12 -3.60
N VAL A 233 6.41 5.15 -3.59
CA VAL A 233 5.57 3.96 -3.42
C VAL A 233 5.84 2.92 -4.52
N ARG A 234 5.98 3.37 -5.78
CA ARG A 234 6.30 2.52 -6.94
C ARG A 234 7.66 1.84 -6.82
N GLY A 235 8.64 2.53 -6.24
CA GLY A 235 10.00 2.02 -6.06
C GLY A 235 10.17 1.02 -4.92
N ILE A 236 9.15 0.78 -4.10
CA ILE A 236 9.22 -0.11 -2.93
C ILE A 236 8.38 -1.36 -3.15
N ASP A 237 9.02 -2.52 -3.17
CA ASP A 237 8.35 -3.80 -2.97
C ASP A 237 8.25 -4.08 -1.45
N PRO A 238 7.04 -4.17 -0.89
CA PRO A 238 6.84 -4.38 0.55
C PRO A 238 7.30 -5.75 1.06
N PHE A 239 7.63 -6.71 0.18
CA PHE A 239 8.15 -8.03 0.57
C PHE A 239 9.66 -8.19 0.40
N GLU A 240 10.28 -7.36 -0.44
CA GLU A 240 11.69 -7.53 -0.84
C GLU A 240 12.60 -6.35 -0.43
N SER A 241 12.03 -5.25 0.05
CA SER A 241 12.82 -4.08 0.51
C SER A 241 13.68 -4.37 1.74
N GLY A 242 14.68 -3.52 1.99
CA GLY A 242 15.57 -3.63 3.16
C GLY A 242 14.87 -3.40 4.51
N ALA A 243 13.63 -2.91 4.50
CA ALA A 243 12.78 -2.73 5.67
C ALA A 243 11.54 -3.63 5.64
N ALA A 244 11.44 -4.61 4.73
CA ALA A 244 10.21 -5.36 4.48
C ALA A 244 9.63 -6.01 5.75
N GLU A 245 10.45 -6.73 6.52
CA GLU A 245 9.97 -7.43 7.71
C GLU A 245 9.48 -6.45 8.79
N LEU A 246 10.22 -5.36 9.02
CA LEU A 246 9.81 -4.32 9.96
C LEU A 246 8.54 -3.59 9.49
N GLN A 247 8.41 -3.35 8.19
CA GLN A 247 7.25 -2.71 7.60
C GLN A 247 6.00 -3.58 7.70
N LEU A 248 6.13 -4.88 7.45
CA LEU A 248 5.03 -5.84 7.57
C LEU A 248 4.58 -6.01 9.02
N HIS A 249 5.52 -6.00 9.98
CA HIS A 249 5.22 -5.99 11.42
C HIS A 249 4.36 -4.78 11.80
N HIS A 250 4.77 -3.57 11.40
CA HIS A 250 4.00 -2.36 11.65
C HIS A 250 2.63 -2.37 10.94
N LEU A 251 2.55 -2.95 9.75
CA LEU A 251 1.30 -3.03 8.98
C LEU A 251 0.28 -3.95 9.65
N GLU A 252 0.74 -5.10 10.13
CA GLU A 252 -0.06 -6.04 10.87
C GLU A 252 -0.55 -5.47 12.20
N HIS A 253 0.31 -4.72 12.91
CA HIS A 253 -0.09 -3.98 14.11
C HIS A 253 -1.23 -3.00 13.82
N ASN A 254 -1.07 -2.13 12.82
CA ASN A 254 -2.11 -1.17 12.45
C ASN A 254 -3.41 -1.86 12.01
N ARG A 255 -3.32 -3.01 11.33
CA ARG A 255 -4.49 -3.80 10.96
C ARG A 255 -5.28 -4.25 12.19
N LYS A 256 -4.61 -4.88 13.17
CA LYS A 256 -5.25 -5.37 14.41
C LYS A 256 -5.89 -4.22 15.20
N VAL A 257 -5.18 -3.10 15.32
CA VAL A 257 -5.70 -1.89 15.98
C VAL A 257 -6.99 -1.41 15.31
N MET A 258 -7.00 -1.35 13.97
CA MET A 258 -8.18 -0.90 13.23
C MET A 258 -9.34 -1.89 13.30
N GLU A 259 -9.08 -3.20 13.25
CA GLU A 259 -10.13 -4.22 13.41
C GLU A 259 -10.81 -4.08 14.77
N SER A 260 -10.03 -4.03 15.85
CA SER A 260 -10.56 -3.82 17.21
C SER A 260 -11.35 -2.51 17.34
N PHE A 261 -10.85 -1.43 16.74
CA PHE A 261 -11.55 -0.14 16.75
C PHE A 261 -12.89 -0.17 15.99
N LEU A 262 -12.93 -0.85 14.84
CA LEU A 262 -14.11 -0.91 13.99
C LEU A 262 -15.20 -1.83 14.55
N GLU A 263 -14.79 -2.90 15.26
CA GLU A 263 -15.67 -3.77 16.05
C GLU A 263 -16.34 -2.99 17.19
N LYS A 264 -15.56 -2.26 18.01
CA LYS A 264 -16.10 -1.42 19.09
C LYS A 264 -17.05 -0.31 18.63
N LYS A 265 -16.95 0.13 17.38
CA LYS A 265 -17.87 1.08 16.75
C LYS A 265 -19.12 0.43 16.14
N ALA A 266 -19.17 -0.90 16.09
CA ALA A 266 -20.31 -1.64 15.57
C ALA A 266 -21.32 -2.01 16.67
N GLU A 267 -20.84 -2.07 17.91
CA GLU A 267 -21.62 -2.17 19.16
C GLU A 267 -22.29 -0.83 19.50
#